data_AF-E2BHM0-F1
#
_entry.id   AF-E2BHM0-F1
#
_cell.length_a   1.000
_cell.length_b   1.000
_cell.length_c   1.000
_cell.angle_alpha   90.00
_cell.angle_beta   90.00
_cell.angle_gamma   90.00
#
_symmetry.space_group_name_H-M   'P 1'
#
loop_
_entity.id
_entity.type
_entity.pdbx_description
1 polymer ?
#
loop_
_entity_poly.entity_id
_entity_poly.type
_entity_poly.pdbx_seq_one_letter_code
_entity_poly.pdbx_strand_id
1 'polypeptide(L)'
;VIYIIYRLTPLYATIIGFYIWIFPLLGSGPFWDKVVEESANCAKNWWINLLYINNYVATSELCVIHGWYLAADFQLFVCSQFVIYAFWRMPRKMGYPFLGILLLISSTVSFVATYVNDAPSVVRFTPYVTMIEEVAEFKMYYIKTHMCISGYLVGIIAGAILHDHKGNTWRLSKVCEYVLYF
;
A
#
# COMPACT_ATOMS: atom_id res chain seq x y z
N VAL A 1 -7.33 -10.09 11.42
CA VAL A 1 -6.13 -10.59 10.72
C VAL A 1 -6.37 -11.99 10.14
N ILE A 2 -6.64 -13.01 10.97
CA ILE A 2 -6.82 -14.41 10.53
C ILE A 2 -7.86 -14.56 9.40
N TYR A 3 -9.04 -13.94 9.55
CA TYR A 3 -10.09 -13.98 8.52
C TYR A 3 -9.64 -13.44 7.15
N ILE A 4 -8.86 -12.36 7.13
CA ILE A 4 -8.37 -11.76 5.88
C ILE A 4 -7.39 -12.70 5.18
N ILE A 5 -6.51 -13.34 5.95
CA ILE A 5 -5.57 -14.34 5.41
C ILE A 5 -6.34 -15.49 4.75
N TYR A 6 -7.35 -16.03 5.42
CA TYR A 6 -8.15 -17.13 4.85
C TYR A 6 -8.98 -16.73 3.63
N ARG A 7 -9.38 -15.46 3.51
CA ARG A 7 -10.18 -14.99 2.37
C ARG A 7 -9.31 -14.60 1.17
N LEU A 8 -8.21 -13.90 1.41
CA LEU A 8 -7.42 -13.23 0.38
C LEU A 8 -6.29 -14.12 -0.16
N THR A 9 -5.59 -14.82 0.72
CA THR A 9 -4.40 -15.60 0.36
C THR A 9 -4.70 -16.75 -0.62
N PRO A 10 -5.80 -17.51 -0.54
CA PRO A 10 -6.08 -18.58 -1.52
C PRO A 10 -6.29 -18.04 -2.94
N LEU A 11 -6.99 -16.92 -3.06
CA LEU A 11 -7.18 -16.25 -4.35
C LEU A 11 -5.83 -15.75 -4.89
N TYR A 12 -5.03 -15.11 -4.04
CA TYR A 12 -3.74 -14.59 -4.45
C TYR A 12 -2.76 -15.70 -4.87
N ALA A 13 -2.75 -16.83 -4.14
CA ALA A 13 -1.98 -18.02 -4.50
C ALA A 13 -2.41 -18.60 -5.87
N THR A 14 -3.71 -18.58 -6.17
CA THR A 14 -4.22 -19.03 -7.47
C THR A 14 -3.73 -18.13 -8.60
N ILE A 15 -3.73 -16.80 -8.39
CA ILE A 15 -3.21 -15.83 -9.36
C ILE A 15 -1.72 -16.03 -9.59
N ILE A 16 -0.94 -16.23 -8.52
CA ILE A 16 0.50 -16.52 -8.62
C ILE A 16 0.73 -17.81 -9.41
N GLY A 17 -0.05 -18.86 -9.14
CA GLY A 17 0.00 -20.10 -9.92
C GLY A 17 -0.30 -19.87 -11.40
N PHE A 18 -1.32 -19.08 -11.72
CA PHE A 18 -1.62 -18.71 -13.10
C PHE A 18 -0.44 -17.97 -13.78
N TYR A 19 0.20 -17.04 -13.08
CA TYR A 19 1.36 -16.27 -13.57
C TYR A 19 2.58 -17.16 -13.88
N ILE A 20 2.80 -18.20 -13.07
CA ILE A 20 3.93 -19.13 -13.25
C ILE A 20 3.64 -20.14 -14.37
N TRP A 21 2.45 -20.74 -14.38
CA TRP A 21 2.19 -21.94 -15.17
C TRP A 21 1.46 -21.69 -16.49
N ILE A 22 0.59 -20.68 -16.53
CA ILE A 22 -0.34 -20.50 -17.66
C ILE A 22 0.02 -19.25 -18.45
N PHE A 23 0.25 -18.13 -17.77
CA PHE A 23 0.52 -16.83 -18.40
C PHE A 23 1.62 -16.84 -19.47
N PRO A 24 2.81 -17.45 -19.27
CA PRO A 24 3.86 -17.46 -20.30
C PRO A 24 3.51 -18.25 -21.57
N LEU A 25 2.49 -19.12 -21.51
CA LEU A 25 2.04 -19.97 -22.63
C LEU A 25 0.95 -19.32 -23.49
N LEU A 26 0.34 -18.21 -23.04
CA LEU A 26 -0.87 -17.65 -23.65
C LEU A 26 -0.65 -16.72 -24.85
N GLY A 27 0.59 -16.40 -25.19
CA GLY A 27 0.86 -15.35 -26.16
C GLY A 27 2.19 -15.47 -26.87
N SER A 28 2.38 -14.55 -27.81
CA SER A 28 3.59 -14.36 -28.59
C SER A 28 3.59 -12.93 -29.09
N GLY A 29 4.69 -12.20 -28.91
CA GLY A 29 4.79 -10.79 -29.28
C GLY A 29 6.18 -10.22 -28.99
N PRO A 30 6.49 -9.02 -29.50
CA PRO A 30 7.82 -8.42 -29.39
C PRO A 30 8.26 -8.13 -27.93
N PHE A 31 7.30 -8.04 -27.00
CA PHE A 31 7.57 -7.88 -25.57
C PHE A 31 7.34 -9.17 -24.77
N TRP A 32 7.05 -10.30 -25.42
CA TRP A 32 6.67 -11.54 -24.73
C TRP A 32 7.83 -12.18 -23.97
N ASP A 33 9.07 -11.99 -24.44
CA ASP A 33 10.26 -12.46 -23.72
C ASP A 33 10.35 -11.86 -22.31
N LYS A 34 9.87 -10.62 -22.13
CA LYS A 34 9.79 -9.97 -20.81
C LYS A 34 8.75 -10.61 -19.91
N VAL A 35 7.60 -10.99 -20.45
CA VAL A 35 6.57 -11.71 -19.71
C VAL A 35 7.08 -13.09 -19.24
N VAL A 36 7.86 -13.77 -20.07
CA VAL A 36 8.50 -15.05 -19.71
C VAL A 36 9.56 -14.86 -18.63
N GLU A 37 10.36 -13.79 -18.72
CA GLU A 37 11.34 -13.40 -17.70
C GLU A 37 10.66 -13.09 -16.34
N GLU A 38 9.58 -12.31 -16.34
CA GLU A 38 8.76 -12.02 -15.15
C GLU A 38 8.17 -13.29 -14.54
N SER A 39 7.67 -14.21 -15.37
CA SER A 39 7.14 -15.50 -14.93
C SER A 39 8.22 -16.37 -14.24
N ALA A 40 9.44 -16.39 -14.78
CA ALA A 40 10.57 -17.08 -14.16
C ALA A 40 10.97 -16.45 -12.82
N ASN A 41 10.99 -15.12 -12.74
CA ASN A 41 11.21 -14.39 -11.48
C ASN A 41 10.11 -14.71 -10.47
N CYS A 42 8.86 -14.79 -10.91
CA CYS A 42 7.74 -15.19 -10.06
C CYS A 42 7.91 -16.63 -9.52
N ALA A 43 8.35 -17.58 -10.35
CA ALA A 43 8.61 -18.96 -9.93
C ALA A 43 9.72 -19.07 -8.86
N LYS A 44 10.64 -18.10 -8.80
CA LYS A 44 11.67 -18.00 -7.75
C LYS A 44 11.17 -17.30 -6.48
N ASN A 45 10.33 -16.26 -6.64
CA ASN A 45 9.95 -15.33 -5.57
C ASN A 45 8.46 -15.42 -5.14
N TRP A 46 7.73 -16.45 -5.54
CA TRP A 46 6.29 -16.62 -5.20
C TRP A 46 6.01 -16.56 -3.70
N TRP A 47 6.89 -17.13 -2.87
CA TRP A 47 6.74 -17.18 -1.42
C TRP A 47 6.80 -15.77 -0.79
N ILE A 48 7.58 -14.86 -1.35
CA ILE A 48 7.69 -13.46 -0.91
C ILE A 48 6.35 -12.75 -1.05
N ASN A 49 5.61 -13.07 -2.11
CA ASN A 49 4.29 -12.52 -2.40
C ASN A 49 3.25 -13.09 -1.42
N LEU A 50 3.26 -14.40 -1.15
CA LEU A 50 2.35 -15.01 -0.17
C LEU A 50 2.58 -14.53 1.27
N LEU A 51 3.81 -14.13 1.59
CA LEU A 51 4.15 -13.50 2.86
C LEU A 51 3.82 -12.00 2.91
N TYR A 52 3.35 -11.40 1.80
CA TYR A 52 3.04 -9.98 1.70
C TYR A 52 4.24 -9.06 2.04
N ILE A 53 5.45 -9.42 1.58
CA ILE A 53 6.70 -8.65 1.81
C ILE A 53 7.43 -8.25 0.52
N ASN A 54 6.80 -8.50 -0.65
CA ASN A 54 7.34 -8.22 -1.99
C ASN A 54 7.52 -6.73 -2.29
N ASN A 55 7.04 -5.85 -1.43
CA ASN A 55 7.28 -4.41 -1.49
C ASN A 55 8.60 -3.95 -0.84
N TYR A 56 9.21 -4.79 0.00
CA TYR A 56 10.51 -4.53 0.63
C TYR A 56 11.60 -5.50 0.18
N VAL A 57 11.24 -6.74 -0.14
CA VAL A 57 12.18 -7.80 -0.52
C VAL A 57 12.05 -8.09 -2.00
N ALA A 58 13.18 -8.29 -2.67
CA ALA A 58 13.26 -8.62 -4.10
C ALA A 58 12.46 -7.67 -5.01
N THR A 59 12.50 -6.37 -4.71
CA THR A 59 11.74 -5.34 -5.45
C THR A 59 12.19 -5.18 -6.91
N SER A 60 13.33 -5.76 -7.29
CA SER A 60 13.83 -5.85 -8.67
C SER A 60 13.29 -7.04 -9.46
N GLU A 61 12.73 -8.05 -8.78
CA GLU A 61 12.26 -9.32 -9.35
C GLU A 61 10.81 -9.57 -8.88
N LEU A 62 9.90 -8.64 -9.20
CA LEU A 62 8.50 -8.72 -8.82
C LEU A 62 7.82 -9.89 -9.56
N CYS A 63 6.95 -10.62 -8.86
CA CYS A 63 6.16 -11.71 -9.46
C CYS A 63 4.89 -11.19 -10.14
N VAL A 64 4.16 -10.32 -9.43
CA VAL A 64 2.95 -9.65 -9.92
C VAL A 64 3.12 -8.16 -9.66
N ILE A 65 3.11 -7.36 -10.73
CA ILE A 65 3.29 -5.92 -10.63
C ILE A 65 2.28 -5.24 -9.71
N HIS A 66 1.04 -5.74 -9.62
CA HIS A 66 0.03 -5.18 -8.71
C HIS A 66 0.13 -5.74 -7.29
N GLY A 67 0.97 -6.75 -7.07
CA GLY A 67 1.12 -7.43 -5.79
C GLY A 67 1.70 -6.57 -4.68
N TRP A 68 2.46 -5.51 -5.00
CA TRP A 68 3.04 -4.63 -3.98
C TRP A 68 1.96 -3.88 -3.19
N TYR A 69 0.85 -3.50 -3.85
CA TYR A 69 -0.25 -2.78 -3.22
C TYR A 69 -0.92 -3.68 -2.17
N LEU A 70 -1.14 -4.95 -2.53
CA LEU A 70 -1.73 -5.94 -1.64
C LEU A 70 -0.85 -6.17 -0.39
N ALA A 71 0.47 -6.20 -0.58
CA ALA A 71 1.42 -6.30 0.52
C ALA A 71 1.43 -5.07 1.42
N ALA A 72 1.46 -3.87 0.83
CA ALA A 72 1.38 -2.62 1.58
C ALA A 72 0.08 -2.53 2.39
N ASP A 73 -1.06 -2.87 1.78
CA ASP A 73 -2.38 -2.85 2.41
C ASP A 73 -2.45 -3.83 3.59
N PHE A 74 -1.97 -5.07 3.41
CA PHE A 74 -1.94 -6.05 4.49
C PHE A 74 -1.07 -5.59 5.67
N GLN A 75 0.11 -5.02 5.39
CA GLN A 75 1.01 -4.49 6.42
C GLN A 75 0.36 -3.31 7.17
N LEU A 76 -0.27 -2.37 6.46
CA LEU A 76 -0.99 -1.24 7.07
C LEU A 76 -2.18 -1.70 7.87
N PHE A 77 -2.92 -2.70 7.39
CA PHE A 77 -4.01 -3.31 8.13
C PHE A 77 -3.51 -3.87 9.47
N VAL A 78 -2.42 -4.65 9.46
CA VAL A 78 -1.84 -5.20 10.69
C VAL A 78 -1.35 -4.09 11.63
N CYS A 79 -0.60 -3.12 11.12
CA CYS A 79 -0.13 -1.96 11.89
C CYS A 79 -1.29 -1.15 12.49
N SER A 80 -2.37 -0.94 11.73
CA SER A 80 -3.54 -0.18 12.18
C SER A 80 -4.18 -0.80 13.42
N GLN A 81 -4.21 -2.13 13.53
CA GLN A 81 -4.78 -2.79 14.70
C GLN A 81 -3.98 -2.47 15.97
N PHE A 82 -2.65 -2.42 15.88
CA PHE A 82 -1.79 -2.03 16.99
C PHE A 82 -1.95 -0.55 17.36
N VAL A 83 -2.03 0.32 16.35
CA VAL A 83 -2.24 1.77 16.57
C VAL A 83 -3.59 2.02 17.23
N ILE A 84 -4.66 1.37 16.76
CA ILE A 84 -6.00 1.48 17.35
C ILE A 84 -6.00 0.92 18.78
N TYR A 85 -5.35 -0.22 19.02
CA TYR A 85 -5.25 -0.79 20.36
C TYR A 85 -4.48 0.13 21.33
N ALA A 86 -3.37 0.71 20.89
CA ALA A 86 -2.61 1.69 21.66
C ALA A 86 -3.45 2.93 21.97
N PHE A 87 -4.15 3.47 20.97
CA PHE A 87 -5.06 4.59 21.14
C PHE A 87 -6.18 4.28 22.14
N TRP A 88 -6.75 3.07 22.09
CA TRP A 88 -7.83 2.66 22.99
C TRP A 88 -7.37 2.52 24.45
N ARG A 89 -6.11 2.15 24.68
CA ARG A 89 -5.51 2.08 26.02
C ARG A 89 -5.16 3.45 26.60
N MET A 90 -5.04 4.49 25.76
CA MET A 90 -4.67 5.84 26.20
C MET A 90 -5.89 6.69 26.56
N PRO A 91 -5.77 7.62 27.53
CA PRO A 91 -6.81 8.62 27.75
C PRO A 91 -6.93 9.52 26.51
N ARG A 92 -8.14 9.97 26.18
CA ARG A 92 -8.39 10.77 24.95
C ARG A 92 -7.53 12.03 24.84
N LYS A 93 -7.19 12.64 25.97
CA LYS A 93 -6.28 13.80 26.04
C LYS A 93 -4.87 13.49 25.51
N MET A 94 -4.41 12.24 25.57
CA MET A 94 -3.12 11.80 25.03
C MET A 94 -3.26 11.04 23.71
N GLY A 95 -4.36 10.31 23.50
CA GLY A 95 -4.59 9.52 22.29
C GLY A 95 -4.66 10.36 21.01
N TYR A 96 -5.36 11.50 21.03
CA TYR A 96 -5.45 12.37 19.85
C TYR A 96 -4.10 13.02 19.50
N PRO A 97 -3.34 13.60 20.47
CA PRO A 97 -1.96 14.04 20.20
C PRO A 97 -1.05 12.92 19.69
N PHE A 98 -1.17 11.70 20.22
CA PHE A 98 -0.40 10.55 19.74
C PHE A 98 -0.65 10.26 18.25
N LEU A 99 -1.92 10.19 17.83
CA LEU A 99 -2.27 9.99 16.42
C LEU A 99 -1.83 11.18 15.54
N GLY A 100 -1.95 12.41 16.05
CA GLY A 100 -1.51 13.61 15.35
C GLY A 100 0.01 13.65 15.12
N ILE A 101 0.79 13.30 16.13
CA ILE A 101 2.26 13.19 16.02
C ILE A 101 2.64 12.11 15.02
N LEU A 102 2.00 10.94 15.08
CA LEU A 102 2.26 9.85 14.15
C LEU A 102 1.93 10.25 12.70
N LEU A 103 0.84 11.00 12.51
CA LEU A 103 0.46 11.55 11.20
C LEU A 103 1.51 12.53 10.70
N LEU A 104 1.94 13.48 11.54
CA LEU A 104 2.98 14.44 11.18
C LEU A 104 4.28 13.75 10.79
N ILE A 105 4.74 12.78 11.59
CA ILE A 105 5.95 11.99 11.28
C ILE A 105 5.81 11.29 9.94
N SER A 106 4.68 10.59 9.70
CA SER A 106 4.47 9.88 8.44
C SER A 106 4.46 10.81 7.22
N SER A 107 3.81 11.97 7.34
CA SER A 107 3.77 12.98 6.28
C SER A 107 5.12 13.61 6.03
N THR A 108 5.91 13.88 7.08
CA THR A 108 7.28 14.39 6.95
C THR A 108 8.19 13.36 6.29
N VAL A 109 8.08 12.08 6.64
CA VAL A 109 8.85 11.01 5.97
C VAL A 109 8.53 10.97 4.48
N SER A 110 7.25 10.97 4.11
CA SER A 110 6.86 10.99 2.70
C SER A 110 7.35 12.25 1.97
N PHE A 111 7.28 13.42 2.63
CA PHE A 111 7.76 14.68 2.05
C PHE A 111 9.28 14.67 1.83
N VAL A 112 10.06 14.29 2.83
CA VAL A 112 11.52 14.23 2.75
C VAL A 112 11.95 13.20 1.71
N ALA A 113 11.31 12.04 1.67
CA ALA A 113 11.59 11.01 0.68
C ALA A 113 11.36 11.53 -0.75
N THR A 114 10.26 12.24 -1.00
CA THR A 114 9.98 12.85 -2.30
C THR A 114 10.98 13.97 -2.64
N TYR A 115 11.31 14.82 -1.66
CA TYR A 115 12.18 15.99 -1.86
C TYR A 115 13.64 15.61 -2.14
N VAL A 116 14.20 14.66 -1.39
CA VAL A 116 15.61 14.25 -1.53
C VAL A 116 15.86 13.54 -2.86
N ASN A 117 14.84 12.95 -3.45
CA ASN A 117 14.97 12.07 -4.61
C ASN A 117 14.44 12.68 -5.90
N ASP A 118 14.09 13.97 -5.88
CA ASP A 118 13.51 14.69 -7.03
C ASP A 118 12.39 13.89 -7.72
N ALA A 119 11.58 13.20 -6.91
CA ALA A 119 10.61 12.24 -7.43
C ALA A 119 9.53 13.00 -8.23
N PRO A 120 9.28 12.63 -9.50
CA PRO A 120 8.27 13.31 -10.29
C PRO A 120 6.87 13.05 -9.71
N SER A 121 6.00 14.06 -9.76
CA SER A 121 4.62 13.96 -9.25
C SER A 121 3.76 12.94 -9.99
N VAL A 122 4.20 12.52 -11.19
CA VAL A 122 3.56 11.51 -12.03
C VAL A 122 4.63 10.55 -12.53
N VAL A 123 4.34 9.25 -12.49
CA VAL A 123 5.19 8.23 -13.12
C VAL A 123 5.26 8.56 -14.62
N ARG A 124 6.44 8.99 -15.08
CA ARG A 124 6.64 9.39 -16.48
C ARG A 124 6.85 8.15 -17.33
N PHE A 125 5.84 7.74 -18.09
CA PHE A 125 6.01 6.82 -19.20
C PHE A 125 6.75 7.54 -20.32
N THR A 126 8.03 7.23 -20.51
CA THR A 126 8.81 7.72 -21.66
C THR A 126 8.81 6.65 -22.75
N PRO A 127 9.02 6.99 -24.03
CA PRO A 127 9.10 5.99 -25.11
C PRO A 127 10.23 4.95 -24.93
N TYR A 128 11.17 5.19 -24.01
CA TYR A 128 12.24 4.26 -23.64
C TYR A 128 11.93 3.42 -22.39
N VAL A 129 11.01 3.89 -21.53
CA VAL A 129 10.57 3.20 -20.32
C VAL A 129 9.25 2.49 -20.64
N THR A 130 9.37 1.24 -21.06
CA THR A 130 8.21 0.42 -21.47
C THR A 130 7.52 -0.27 -20.29
N MET A 131 8.24 -0.45 -19.16
CA MET A 131 7.75 -1.13 -17.96
C MET A 131 7.94 -0.27 -16.71
N ILE A 132 6.87 -0.13 -15.91
CA ILE A 132 6.86 0.65 -14.66
C ILE A 132 7.87 0.09 -13.64
N GLU A 133 8.12 -1.21 -13.70
CA GLU A 133 9.06 -1.89 -12.80
C GLU A 133 10.51 -1.49 -13.05
N GLU A 134 10.88 -0.96 -14.22
CA GLU A 134 12.27 -0.54 -14.47
C GLU A 134 12.59 0.85 -13.89
N VAL A 135 11.54 1.57 -13.48
CA VAL A 135 11.64 2.91 -12.88
C VAL A 135 12.19 2.78 -11.45
N ALA A 136 13.38 3.32 -11.21
CA ALA A 136 14.03 3.29 -9.90
C ALA A 136 13.15 3.95 -8.82
N GLU A 137 12.41 4.98 -9.22
CA GLU A 137 11.47 5.73 -8.40
C GLU A 137 10.29 4.85 -7.93
N PHE A 138 9.82 3.94 -8.78
CA PHE A 138 8.77 2.98 -8.44
C PHE A 138 9.24 2.02 -7.35
N LYS A 139 10.47 1.48 -7.48
CA LYS A 139 11.06 0.52 -6.53
C LYS A 139 11.45 1.16 -5.20
N MET A 140 11.98 2.38 -5.24
CA MET A 140 12.54 3.03 -4.05
C MET A 140 11.47 3.68 -3.18
N TYR A 141 10.44 4.28 -3.78
CA TYR A 141 9.48 5.10 -3.03
C TYR A 141 8.05 4.59 -3.20
N TYR A 142 7.58 4.41 -4.43
CA TYR A 142 6.15 4.21 -4.70
C TYR A 142 5.59 2.94 -4.06
N ILE A 143 6.32 1.83 -4.15
CA ILE A 143 5.84 0.55 -3.61
C ILE A 143 5.95 0.43 -2.09
N LYS A 144 6.62 1.37 -1.41
CA LYS A 144 6.93 1.24 0.02
C LYS A 144 5.74 1.64 0.88
N THR A 145 5.39 0.78 1.82
CA THR A 145 4.25 0.94 2.75
C THR A 145 4.28 2.24 3.53
N HIS A 146 5.47 2.73 3.90
CA HIS A 146 5.58 3.93 4.73
C HIS A 146 5.07 5.19 4.02
N MET A 147 5.07 5.20 2.68
CA MET A 147 4.53 6.33 1.90
C MET A 147 3.01 6.45 2.00
N CYS A 148 2.31 5.37 2.35
CA CYS A 148 0.85 5.31 2.43
C CYS A 148 0.30 5.38 3.88
N ILE A 149 1.16 5.42 4.90
CA ILE A 149 0.76 5.41 6.32
C ILE A 149 -0.13 6.62 6.66
N SER A 150 0.18 7.80 6.12
CA SER A 150 -0.53 9.05 6.44
C SER A 150 -2.03 8.96 6.12
N GLY A 151 -2.40 8.41 4.96
CA GLY A 151 -3.80 8.21 4.57
C GLY A 151 -4.55 7.27 5.52
N TYR A 152 -3.89 6.20 5.96
CA TYR A 152 -4.44 5.27 6.95
C TYR A 152 -4.67 5.94 8.31
N LEU A 153 -3.75 6.77 8.77
CA LEU A 153 -3.88 7.49 10.03
C LEU A 153 -5.02 8.51 10.01
N VAL A 154 -5.23 9.20 8.88
CA VAL A 154 -6.40 10.07 8.69
C VAL A 154 -7.70 9.28 8.86
N GLY A 155 -7.78 8.08 8.27
CA GLY A 155 -8.93 7.19 8.45
C GLY A 155 -9.15 6.76 9.91
N ILE A 156 -8.07 6.43 10.63
CA ILE A 156 -8.15 6.06 12.06
C ILE A 156 -8.62 7.25 12.92
N ILE A 157 -8.09 8.46 12.68
CA ILE A 157 -8.50 9.67 13.39
C ILE A 157 -9.98 9.96 13.13
N ALA A 158 -10.41 9.91 11.87
CA ALA A 158 -11.82 10.10 11.51
C ALA A 158 -12.73 9.07 12.19
N GLY A 159 -12.32 7.80 12.20
CA GLY A 159 -13.04 6.73 12.89
C GLY A 159 -13.12 6.95 14.41
N ALA A 160 -12.04 7.42 15.04
CA ALA A 160 -12.00 7.72 16.47
C ALA A 160 -12.96 8.86 16.85
N ILE A 161 -12.99 9.93 16.05
CA ILE A 161 -13.91 11.05 16.23
C ILE A 161 -15.36 10.55 16.09
N LEU A 162 -15.66 9.80 15.03
CA LEU A 162 -17.00 9.27 14.81
C LEU A 162 -17.46 8.37 15.95
N HIS A 163 -16.57 7.53 16.48
CA HIS A 163 -16.87 6.65 17.60
C HIS A 163 -17.21 7.42 18.88
N ASP A 164 -16.48 8.50 19.19
CA ASP A 164 -16.70 9.31 20.39
C ASP A 164 -17.97 10.14 20.32
N HIS A 165 -18.33 10.57 19.11
CA HIS A 165 -19.46 11.44 18.86
C HIS A 165 -20.74 10.69 18.45
N LYS A 166 -20.72 9.35 18.44
CA LYS A 166 -21.83 8.47 18.01
C LYS A 166 -23.16 8.72 18.75
N GLY A 167 -23.12 9.26 19.96
CA GLY A 167 -24.29 9.57 20.78
C GLY A 167 -24.81 11.02 20.68
N ASN A 168 -24.07 11.92 20.03
CA ASN A 168 -24.51 13.29 19.79
C ASN A 168 -24.98 13.42 18.34
N THR A 169 -25.98 14.25 18.08
CA THR A 169 -26.33 14.70 16.73
C THR A 169 -25.28 15.68 16.21
N TRP A 170 -24.02 15.23 16.11
CA TRP A 170 -22.94 16.00 15.52
C TRP A 170 -23.21 16.09 14.02
N ARG A 171 -23.74 17.25 13.61
CA ARG A 171 -23.80 17.65 12.21
C ARG A 171 -22.47 18.27 11.87
N LEU A 172 -21.82 17.84 10.78
CA LEU A 172 -20.68 18.60 10.25
C LEU A 172 -21.11 20.06 10.07
N SER A 173 -20.22 21.00 10.35
CA SER A 173 -20.52 22.39 10.01
C SER A 173 -20.78 22.45 8.50
N LYS A 174 -21.73 23.28 8.06
CA LYS A 174 -22.07 23.42 6.64
C LYS A 174 -20.84 23.76 5.77
N VAL A 175 -19.82 24.38 6.36
CA VAL A 175 -18.54 24.69 5.70
C VAL A 175 -17.75 23.41 5.40
N CYS A 176 -17.67 22.50 6.36
CA CYS A 176 -16.95 21.23 6.20
C CYS A 176 -17.70 20.28 5.25
N GLU A 177 -19.04 20.33 5.25
CA GLU A 177 -19.88 19.64 4.27
C GLU A 177 -19.64 20.14 2.84
N TYR A 178 -19.54 21.46 2.65
CA TYR A 178 -19.21 22.05 1.34
C TYR A 178 -17.79 21.70 0.86
N VAL A 179 -16.81 21.63 1.76
CA VAL A 179 -15.41 21.29 1.41
C VAL A 179 -15.26 19.80 1.08
N LEU A 180 -16.06 18.91 1.67
CA LEU A 180 -16.03 17.47 1.38
C LEU A 180 -16.81 17.08 0.11
N TYR A 181 -17.69 17.96 -0.37
CA TYR A 181 -18.46 17.75 -1.60
C TYR A 181 -17.73 18.18 -2.89
N PHE A 182 -16.59 18.85 -2.76
CA PHE A 182 -15.67 19.22 -3.85
C PHE A 182 -14.44 18.31 -3.84
#